data_AF-A0A935KW31-F1
#
_entry.id   AF-A0A935KW31-F1
#
_cell.length_a   1.000
_cell.length_b   1.000
_cell.length_c   1.000
_cell.angle_alpha   90.00
_cell.angle_beta   90.00
_cell.angle_gamma   90.00
#
_symmetry.space_group_name_H-M   'P 1'
#
loop_
_entity.id
_entity.type
_entity.pdbx_description
1 polymer ?
#
loop_
_entity_poly.entity_id
_entity_poly.type
_entity_poly.pdbx_seq_one_letter_code
_entity_poly.pdbx_strand_id
1 'polypeptide(L)'
;MKGVMEFLEKAGLVKQEVPSAAPEATMRPAASAAPGPGAPAAPMPAEPMPSAAPVADGADTLNLADIYAQAGVPAALYPAERLLRLVDGLSAMDEATRLLAIKAMDAADESWTIADPLQDASLKVQALAAHGAQLRQELERFEAETQARVTAVRTRQEQRVGEIRKQMSELEALLARELTRGEQECAEQDANLAAAREQVTRELGEIARHSTALQGLTARFGTLAAPPSAQE
;
A
#
# COMPACT_ATOMS: atom_id res chain seq x y z
N MET A 1 8.67 -35.19 -22.11
CA MET A 1 8.58 -33.84 -21.53
C MET A 1 7.46 -33.01 -22.19
N LYS A 2 6.21 -33.48 -22.22
CA LYS A 2 5.06 -32.71 -22.77
C LYS A 2 4.10 -32.17 -21.71
N GLY A 3 4.12 -32.71 -20.50
CA GLY A 3 3.23 -32.28 -19.41
C GLY A 3 3.62 -30.96 -18.73
N VAL A 4 4.85 -30.47 -18.90
CA VAL A 4 5.29 -29.21 -18.26
C VAL A 4 4.74 -27.99 -19.00
N MET A 5 4.50 -28.09 -20.31
CA MET A 5 3.95 -26.99 -21.13
C MET A 5 2.45 -26.76 -20.87
N GLU A 6 1.64 -27.83 -20.76
CA GLU A 6 0.21 -27.70 -20.43
C GLU A 6 -0.03 -27.13 -19.03
N PHE A 7 0.87 -27.44 -18.08
CA PHE A 7 0.78 -26.89 -16.73
C PHE A 7 1.04 -25.38 -16.70
N LEU A 8 1.95 -24.89 -17.55
CA LEU A 8 2.27 -23.47 -17.67
C LEU A 8 1.19 -22.67 -18.42
N GLU A 9 0.49 -23.28 -19.38
CA GLU A 9 -0.69 -22.66 -20.03
C GLU A 9 -1.87 -22.56 -19.07
N LYS A 10 -2.13 -23.60 -18.27
CA LYS A 10 -3.27 -23.61 -17.32
C LYS A 10 -3.06 -22.69 -16.12
N ALA A 11 -1.80 -22.44 -15.76
CA ALA A 11 -1.41 -21.42 -14.78
C ALA A 11 -1.41 -19.99 -15.36
N GLY A 12 -1.75 -19.82 -16.65
CA GLY A 12 -1.84 -18.52 -17.32
C GLY A 12 -0.49 -17.86 -17.60
N LEU A 13 0.62 -18.59 -17.50
CA LEU A 13 1.98 -18.07 -17.66
C LEU A 13 2.47 -18.04 -19.12
N VAL A 14 1.76 -18.68 -20.04
CA VAL A 14 2.10 -18.69 -21.48
C VAL A 14 0.84 -18.47 -22.32
N LYS A 15 0.84 -17.42 -23.15
CA LYS A 15 -0.10 -17.24 -24.26
C LYS A 15 0.65 -17.55 -25.55
N GLN A 16 0.22 -18.56 -26.31
CA GLN A 16 0.74 -18.78 -27.66
C GLN A 16 0.22 -17.67 -28.58
N GLU A 17 1.11 -16.79 -29.00
CA GLU A 17 0.89 -15.88 -30.11
C GLU A 17 1.12 -16.67 -31.40
N VAL A 18 0.03 -16.99 -32.11
CA VAL A 18 0.10 -17.59 -33.45
C VAL A 18 0.58 -16.52 -34.43
N PRO A 19 1.59 -16.79 -35.28
CA PRO A 19 2.24 -15.78 -36.08
C PRO A 19 1.37 -15.39 -37.29
N SER A 20 1.06 -14.11 -37.43
CA SER A 20 0.62 -13.55 -38.71
C SER A 20 1.84 -13.32 -39.59
N ALA A 21 1.95 -14.11 -40.66
CA ALA A 21 2.67 -13.78 -41.89
C ALA A 21 2.11 -12.45 -42.46
N ALA A 22 2.79 -11.59 -43.23
CA ALA A 22 4.09 -11.54 -43.89
C ALA A 22 4.43 -10.03 -44.16
N PRO A 23 5.66 -9.68 -44.57
CA PRO A 23 6.10 -8.29 -44.77
C PRO A 23 5.96 -7.85 -46.24
N GLU A 24 5.73 -6.55 -46.50
CA GLU A 24 6.30 -5.87 -47.67
C GLU A 24 6.14 -4.34 -47.61
N ALA A 25 7.10 -3.66 -48.24
CA ALA A 25 7.50 -2.28 -48.05
C ALA A 25 6.72 -1.26 -48.90
N THR A 26 6.66 0.00 -48.45
CA THR A 26 6.65 1.16 -49.35
C THR A 26 7.18 2.43 -48.65
N MET A 27 7.89 3.25 -49.41
CA MET A 27 8.72 4.39 -49.01
C MET A 27 7.93 5.64 -48.52
N ARG A 28 8.53 6.36 -47.55
CA ARG A 28 8.59 7.82 -47.18
C ARG A 28 7.74 8.87 -47.97
N PRO A 29 7.51 10.13 -47.47
CA PRO A 29 8.14 10.79 -46.31
C PRO A 29 7.25 11.72 -45.41
N ALA A 30 7.87 12.12 -44.28
CA ALA A 30 7.79 13.41 -43.57
C ALA A 30 6.45 13.99 -43.07
N ALA A 31 6.29 14.03 -41.74
CA ALA A 31 5.79 15.21 -41.04
C ALA A 31 6.31 15.26 -39.60
N SER A 32 6.85 16.43 -39.25
CA SER A 32 7.31 16.85 -37.94
C SER A 32 6.16 16.89 -36.92
N ALA A 33 6.38 16.40 -35.70
CA ALA A 33 5.61 16.81 -34.52
C ALA A 33 6.44 16.64 -33.25
N ALA A 34 6.41 17.70 -32.45
CA ALA A 34 7.19 18.01 -31.25
C ALA A 34 6.98 17.03 -30.07
N PRO A 35 7.85 17.07 -29.02
CA PRO A 35 7.79 16.15 -27.89
C PRO A 35 6.64 16.54 -26.95
N GLY A 36 5.64 15.67 -26.86
CA GLY A 36 4.57 15.77 -25.87
C GLY A 36 5.06 15.38 -24.45
N PRO A 37 4.43 15.95 -23.40
CA PRO A 37 4.92 15.91 -22.03
C PRO A 37 4.76 14.52 -21.40
N GLY A 38 5.62 14.26 -20.41
CA GLY A 38 5.83 12.99 -19.74
C GLY A 38 4.55 12.26 -19.35
N ALA A 39 4.52 10.98 -19.72
CA ALA A 39 3.51 10.03 -19.29
C ALA A 39 3.41 9.98 -17.75
N PRO A 40 2.19 9.81 -17.20
CA PRO A 40 1.98 9.69 -15.77
C PRO A 40 2.73 8.46 -15.23
N ALA A 41 3.45 8.66 -14.12
CA ALA A 41 4.15 7.60 -13.42
C ALA A 41 3.18 6.46 -13.10
N ALA A 42 3.49 5.28 -13.62
CA ALA A 42 2.73 4.06 -13.36
C ALA A 42 2.66 3.79 -11.84
N PRO A 43 1.52 3.30 -11.33
CA PRO A 43 1.44 2.89 -9.93
C PRO A 43 2.38 1.71 -9.69
N MET A 44 3.50 1.96 -8.99
CA MET A 44 3.73 1.32 -7.69
C MET A 44 3.03 -0.04 -7.50
N PRO A 45 3.56 -1.21 -7.92
CA PRO A 45 2.97 -2.48 -7.52
C PRO A 45 2.87 -2.50 -6.00
N ALA A 46 1.66 -2.63 -5.47
CA ALA A 46 1.45 -2.88 -4.06
C ALA A 46 2.21 -4.17 -3.72
N GLU A 47 3.29 -4.07 -2.95
CA GLU A 47 3.95 -5.25 -2.41
C GLU A 47 2.87 -6.08 -1.70
N PRO A 48 2.75 -7.38 -2.03
CA PRO A 48 1.77 -8.23 -1.40
C PRO A 48 2.03 -8.17 0.10
N MET A 49 1.04 -7.70 0.85
CA MET A 49 1.05 -7.82 2.30
C MET A 49 1.30 -9.31 2.59
N PRO A 50 2.33 -9.68 3.38
CA PRO A 50 2.43 -11.05 3.83
C PRO A 50 1.15 -11.29 4.61
N SER A 51 0.28 -12.13 4.04
CA SER A 51 -0.92 -12.63 4.68
C SER A 51 -0.48 -13.06 6.07
N ALA A 52 -1.04 -12.42 7.10
CA ALA A 52 -0.87 -12.90 8.46
C ALA A 52 -1.23 -14.38 8.39
N ALA A 53 -0.24 -15.24 8.67
CA ALA A 53 -0.50 -16.65 8.80
C ALA A 53 -1.73 -16.75 9.72
N PRO A 54 -2.81 -17.43 9.29
CA PRO A 54 -3.96 -17.55 10.14
C PRO A 54 -3.43 -18.10 11.47
N VAL A 55 -3.65 -17.36 12.56
CA VAL A 55 -3.67 -17.97 13.87
C VAL A 55 -4.58 -19.16 13.69
N ALA A 56 -3.99 -20.36 13.75
CA ALA A 56 -4.70 -21.58 13.46
C ALA A 56 -5.93 -21.57 14.36
N ASP A 57 -7.08 -21.34 13.75
CA ASP A 57 -8.37 -21.36 14.42
C ASP A 57 -8.64 -22.83 14.65
N GLY A 58 -8.14 -23.28 15.79
CA GLY A 58 -7.99 -24.67 16.14
C GLY A 58 -7.69 -24.69 17.62
N ALA A 59 -8.75 -24.72 18.41
CA ALA A 59 -8.69 -25.31 19.73
C ALA A 59 -8.25 -26.78 19.55
N ASP A 60 -6.96 -27.00 19.31
CA ASP A 60 -6.33 -28.27 19.60
C ASP A 60 -6.44 -28.40 21.11
N THR A 61 -7.46 -29.14 21.53
CA THR A 61 -7.58 -29.65 22.89
C THR A 61 -6.21 -30.13 23.32
N LEU A 62 -5.66 -29.54 24.39
CA LEU A 62 -4.31 -29.80 24.89
C LEU A 62 -4.02 -31.31 24.90
N ASN A 63 -3.20 -31.79 23.95
CA ASN A 63 -2.89 -33.20 23.85
C ASN A 63 -1.75 -33.57 24.79
N LEU A 64 -2.11 -33.97 26.02
CA LEU A 64 -1.14 -34.34 27.05
C LEU A 64 -0.26 -35.52 26.64
N ALA A 65 -0.78 -36.45 25.85
CA ALA A 65 -0.01 -37.60 25.39
C ALA A 65 1.15 -37.18 24.49
N ASP A 66 0.91 -36.20 23.60
CA ASP A 66 1.95 -35.66 22.72
C ASP A 66 2.99 -34.87 23.52
N ILE A 67 2.57 -34.09 24.51
CA ILE A 67 3.48 -33.32 25.39
C ILE A 67 4.42 -34.27 26.15
N TYR A 68 3.86 -35.35 26.72
CA TYR A 68 4.65 -36.36 27.42
C TYR A 68 5.59 -37.11 26.47
N ALA A 69 5.13 -37.46 25.28
CA ALA A 69 5.96 -38.12 24.26
C ALA A 69 7.11 -37.24 23.78
N GLN A 70 6.87 -35.95 23.53
CA GLN A 70 7.90 -34.97 23.15
C GLN A 70 8.93 -34.75 24.25
N ALA A 71 8.50 -34.76 25.51
CA ALA A 71 9.38 -34.68 26.68
C ALA A 71 10.09 -36.00 27.01
N GLY A 72 9.79 -37.09 26.31
CA GLY A 72 10.40 -38.40 26.52
C GLY A 72 9.99 -39.08 27.82
N VAL A 73 8.79 -38.79 28.34
CA VAL A 73 8.27 -39.44 29.55
C VAL A 73 7.97 -40.92 29.23
N PRO A 74 8.59 -41.89 29.91
CA PRO A 74 8.34 -43.31 29.68
C PRO A 74 6.94 -43.71 30.17
N ALA A 75 6.35 -44.73 29.55
CA ALA A 75 5.10 -45.30 30.04
C ALA A 75 5.33 -46.00 31.39
N ALA A 76 4.68 -45.50 32.46
CA ALA A 76 4.76 -46.09 33.79
C ALA A 76 3.86 -47.33 33.92
N LEU A 77 4.31 -48.32 34.71
CA LEU A 77 3.49 -49.49 35.06
C LEU A 77 2.23 -49.08 35.85
N TYR A 78 2.36 -48.09 36.73
CA TYR A 78 1.27 -47.47 37.48
C TYR A 78 1.25 -45.96 37.23
N PRO A 79 0.48 -45.47 36.23
CA PRO A 79 0.42 -44.06 35.90
C PRO A 79 -0.19 -43.20 37.01
N ALA A 80 0.33 -41.99 37.18
CA ALA A 80 -0.14 -41.01 38.15
C ALA A 80 -1.63 -40.67 37.99
N GLU A 81 -2.17 -40.68 36.76
CA GLU A 81 -3.59 -40.39 36.50
C GLU A 81 -4.51 -41.47 37.06
N ARG A 82 -4.03 -42.72 37.18
CA ARG A 82 -4.79 -43.79 37.82
C ARG A 82 -4.90 -43.54 39.32
N LEU A 83 -3.79 -43.13 39.95
CA LEU A 83 -3.79 -42.77 41.37
C LEU A 83 -4.64 -41.52 41.63
N LEU A 84 -4.56 -40.52 40.75
CA LEU A 84 -5.37 -39.31 40.86
C LEU A 84 -6.87 -39.62 40.80
N ARG A 85 -7.31 -40.42 39.81
CA ARG A 85 -8.72 -40.85 39.71
C ARG A 85 -9.18 -41.66 40.92
N LEU A 86 -8.29 -42.49 41.48
CA LEU A 86 -8.58 -43.24 42.70
C LEU A 86 -8.78 -42.32 43.90
N VAL A 87 -7.86 -41.38 44.12
CA VAL A 87 -7.95 -40.40 45.22
C VAL A 87 -9.19 -39.53 45.06
N ASP A 88 -9.47 -39.06 43.85
CA ASP A 88 -10.68 -38.29 43.55
C ASP A 88 -11.94 -39.10 43.86
N GLY A 89 -11.99 -40.36 43.43
CA GLY A 89 -13.11 -41.28 43.72
C GLY A 89 -13.30 -41.54 45.22
N LEU A 90 -12.23 -41.79 45.97
CA LEU A 90 -12.28 -42.00 47.43
C LEU A 90 -12.67 -40.71 48.18
N SER A 91 -12.27 -39.55 47.67
CA SER A 91 -12.62 -38.26 48.26
C SER A 91 -14.11 -37.94 48.13
N ALA A 92 -14.74 -38.40 47.05
CA ALA A 92 -16.17 -38.22 46.78
C ALA A 92 -17.10 -39.16 47.60
N MET A 93 -16.53 -40.18 48.24
CA MET A 93 -17.28 -41.13 49.09
C MET A 93 -17.43 -40.62 50.53
N ASP A 94 -18.48 -41.09 51.21
CA ASP A 94 -18.63 -40.93 52.66
C ASP A 94 -17.57 -41.75 53.42
N GLU A 95 -17.28 -41.34 54.65
CA GLU A 95 -16.16 -41.86 55.44
C GLU A 95 -16.27 -43.39 55.70
N ALA A 96 -17.48 -43.92 55.89
CA ALA A 96 -17.66 -45.35 56.14
C ALA A 96 -17.37 -46.17 54.88
N THR A 97 -17.86 -45.71 53.72
CA THR A 97 -17.59 -46.33 52.41
C THR A 97 -16.12 -46.23 52.02
N ARG A 98 -15.47 -45.09 52.31
CA ARG A 98 -14.04 -44.87 52.08
C ARG A 98 -13.17 -45.85 52.86
N LEU A 99 -13.41 -46.00 54.16
CA LEU A 99 -12.65 -46.93 55.01
C LEU A 99 -12.85 -48.39 54.59
N LEU A 100 -14.04 -48.75 54.09
CA LEU A 100 -14.31 -50.08 53.57
C LEU A 100 -13.56 -50.32 52.24
N ALA A 101 -13.55 -49.32 51.35
CA ALA A 101 -12.81 -49.38 50.08
C ALA A 101 -11.30 -49.51 50.32
N ILE A 102 -10.72 -48.73 51.23
CA ILE A 102 -9.28 -48.83 51.58
C ILE A 102 -8.94 -50.23 52.09
N LYS A 103 -9.73 -50.77 53.03
CA LYS A 103 -9.53 -52.14 53.53
C LYS A 103 -9.64 -53.21 52.45
N ALA A 104 -10.54 -53.03 51.49
CA ALA A 104 -10.68 -53.93 50.36
C ALA A 104 -9.47 -53.85 49.41
N MET A 105 -8.89 -52.67 49.21
CA MET A 105 -7.68 -52.47 48.43
C MET A 105 -6.45 -53.07 49.10
N ASP A 106 -6.29 -52.89 50.41
CA ASP A 106 -5.20 -53.50 51.19
C ASP A 106 -5.30 -55.04 51.18
N ALA A 107 -6.52 -55.58 51.24
CA ALA A 107 -6.77 -57.02 51.17
C ALA A 107 -6.54 -57.62 49.77
N ALA A 108 -6.56 -56.79 48.72
CA ALA A 108 -6.31 -57.21 47.34
C ALA A 108 -4.81 -57.37 47.01
N ASP A 109 -3.91 -57.11 47.99
CA ASP A 109 -2.45 -57.20 47.90
C ASP A 109 -1.91 -56.89 46.51
N GLU A 110 -2.15 -55.65 46.08
CA GLU A 110 -1.56 -55.16 44.86
C GLU A 110 -0.08 -54.87 45.17
N SER A 111 0.85 -55.62 44.57
CA SER A 111 2.31 -55.49 44.75
C SER A 111 2.91 -54.18 44.19
N TRP A 112 2.11 -53.10 44.14
CA TRP A 112 2.53 -51.78 43.67
C TRP A 112 3.06 -50.94 44.83
N THR A 113 3.96 -50.03 44.50
CA THR A 113 4.49 -49.06 45.45
C THR A 113 4.05 -47.66 45.04
N ILE A 114 3.85 -46.78 46.03
CA ILE A 114 3.59 -45.36 45.79
C ILE A 114 4.73 -44.66 45.05
N ALA A 115 5.93 -45.26 45.02
CA ALA A 115 7.07 -44.71 44.32
C ALA A 115 6.84 -44.57 42.80
N ASP A 116 6.15 -45.54 42.15
CA ASP A 116 5.99 -45.53 40.70
C ASP A 116 5.07 -44.39 40.21
N PRO A 117 3.86 -44.18 40.79
CA PRO A 117 3.02 -43.04 40.42
C PRO A 117 3.63 -41.69 40.79
N LEU A 118 4.41 -41.60 41.88
CA LEU A 118 5.09 -40.36 42.26
C LEU A 118 6.21 -40.01 41.28
N GLN A 119 6.98 -41.01 40.84
CA GLN A 119 8.01 -40.82 39.83
C GLN A 119 7.40 -40.38 38.49
N ASP A 120 6.35 -41.06 38.03
CA ASP A 120 5.61 -40.69 36.82
C ASP A 120 5.03 -39.27 36.91
N ALA A 121 4.40 -38.91 38.02
CA ALA A 121 3.88 -37.57 38.25
C ALA A 121 4.98 -36.50 38.17
N SER A 122 6.14 -36.76 38.77
CA SER A 122 7.27 -35.83 38.75
C SER A 122 7.80 -35.57 37.33
N LEU A 123 7.86 -36.61 36.49
CA LEU A 123 8.28 -36.51 35.10
C LEU A 123 7.25 -35.75 34.25
N LYS A 124 5.96 -36.03 34.45
CA LYS A 124 4.87 -35.33 33.75
C LYS A 124 4.78 -33.86 34.14
N VAL A 125 4.97 -33.52 35.42
CA VAL A 125 5.03 -32.11 35.87
C VAL A 125 6.21 -31.38 35.23
N GLN A 126 7.38 -32.01 35.15
CA GLN A 126 8.54 -31.43 34.46
C GLN A 126 8.26 -31.22 32.96
N ALA A 127 7.64 -32.21 32.29
CA ALA A 127 7.25 -32.10 30.89
C ALA A 127 6.29 -30.93 30.65
N LEU A 128 5.25 -30.80 31.49
CA LEU A 128 4.28 -29.70 31.39
C LEU A 128 4.92 -28.34 31.68
N ALA A 129 5.81 -28.26 32.66
CA ALA A 129 6.53 -27.03 32.97
C ALA A 129 7.45 -26.58 31.82
N ALA A 130 8.16 -27.53 31.20
CA ALA A 130 9.01 -27.29 30.03
C ALA A 130 8.18 -26.82 28.83
N HIS A 131 7.09 -27.52 28.51
CA HIS A 131 6.19 -27.12 27.42
C HIS A 131 5.56 -25.74 27.68
N GLY A 132 5.14 -25.44 28.91
CA GLY A 132 4.65 -24.12 29.29
C GLY A 132 5.71 -23.02 29.16
N ALA A 133 6.99 -23.32 29.41
CA ALA A 133 8.07 -22.38 29.19
C ALA A 133 8.33 -22.13 27.69
N GLN A 134 8.28 -23.18 26.87
CA GLN A 134 8.39 -23.07 25.41
C GLN A 134 7.28 -22.21 24.81
N LEU A 135 6.02 -22.46 25.19
CA LEU A 135 4.88 -21.66 24.71
C LEU A 135 5.01 -20.17 25.07
N ARG A 136 5.48 -19.85 26.28
CA ARG A 136 5.71 -18.45 26.68
C ARG A 136 6.80 -17.81 25.82
N GLN A 137 7.89 -18.52 25.57
CA GLN A 137 8.98 -18.02 24.72
C GLN A 137 8.53 -17.81 23.27
N GLU A 138 7.73 -18.73 22.73
CA GLU A 138 7.15 -18.61 21.38
C GLU A 138 6.22 -17.40 21.29
N LEU A 139 5.37 -17.20 22.31
CA LEU A 139 4.50 -16.03 22.40
C LEU A 139 5.30 -14.73 22.46
N GLU A 140 6.29 -14.63 23.35
CA GLU A 140 7.15 -13.44 23.47
C GLU A 140 7.87 -13.13 22.15
N ARG A 141 8.36 -14.15 21.46
CA ARG A 141 8.98 -13.99 20.13
C ARG A 141 7.97 -13.50 19.10
N PHE A 142 6.79 -14.11 19.05
CA PHE A 142 5.74 -13.73 18.11
C PHE A 142 5.25 -12.28 18.36
N GLU A 143 5.09 -11.88 19.62
CA GLU A 143 4.76 -10.51 20.01
C GLU A 143 5.84 -9.52 19.57
N ALA A 144 7.11 -9.83 19.82
CA ALA A 144 8.24 -8.99 19.40
C ALA A 144 8.30 -8.84 17.88
N GLU A 145 8.16 -9.93 17.12
CA GLU A 145 8.12 -9.92 15.67
C GLU A 145 6.94 -9.10 15.13
N THR A 146 5.76 -9.25 15.74
CA THR A 146 4.55 -8.50 15.36
C THR A 146 4.72 -7.01 15.64
N GLN A 147 5.24 -6.65 16.81
CA GLN A 147 5.48 -5.26 17.18
C GLN A 147 6.50 -4.58 16.26
N ALA A 148 7.56 -5.30 15.87
CA ALA A 148 8.54 -4.84 14.90
C ALA A 148 7.90 -4.58 13.53
N ARG A 149 7.05 -5.50 13.06
CA ARG A 149 6.30 -5.34 11.79
C ARG A 149 5.37 -4.12 11.83
N VAL A 150 4.59 -3.96 12.91
CA VAL A 150 3.70 -2.80 13.08
C VAL A 150 4.48 -1.48 13.06
N THR A 151 5.63 -1.44 13.75
CA THR A 151 6.49 -0.25 13.80
C THR A 151 7.08 0.08 12.43
N ALA A 152 7.53 -0.94 11.68
CA ALA A 152 8.03 -0.77 10.31
C ALA A 152 6.94 -0.23 9.36
N VAL A 153 5.71 -0.76 9.47
CA VAL A 153 4.57 -0.27 8.69
C VAL A 153 4.27 1.20 9.00
N ARG A 154 4.22 1.59 10.28
CA ARG A 154 3.98 2.97 10.71
C ARG A 154 5.06 3.92 10.22
N THR A 155 6.33 3.56 10.38
CA THR A 155 7.47 4.38 9.94
C THR A 155 7.41 4.62 8.43
N ARG A 156 7.16 3.57 7.65
CA ARG A 156 6.99 3.67 6.19
C ARG A 156 5.78 4.53 5.80
N GLN A 157 4.68 4.45 6.56
CA GLN A 157 3.51 5.29 6.34
C GLN A 157 3.84 6.77 6.58
N GLU A 158 4.49 7.10 7.68
CA GLU A 158 4.89 8.47 8.03
C GLU A 158 5.84 9.06 6.98
N GLN A 159 6.83 8.29 6.54
CA GLN A 159 7.75 8.68 5.46
C GLN A 159 7.00 9.00 4.16
N ARG A 160 6.14 8.09 3.70
CA ARG A 160 5.36 8.32 2.47
C ARG A 160 4.42 9.52 2.57
N VAL A 161 3.77 9.71 3.72
CA VAL A 161 2.92 10.90 3.93
C VAL A 161 3.75 12.18 3.92
N GLY A 162 4.95 12.17 4.51
CA GLY A 162 5.89 13.28 4.47
C GLY A 162 6.34 13.61 3.03
N GLU A 163 6.70 12.60 2.26
CA GLU A 163 7.07 12.74 0.84
C GLU A 163 5.92 13.32 0.00
N ILE A 164 4.70 12.79 0.17
CA ILE A 164 3.51 13.29 -0.53
C ILE A 164 3.26 14.77 -0.16
N ARG A 165 3.38 15.15 1.12
CA ARG A 165 3.24 16.55 1.54
C ARG A 165 4.28 17.46 0.90
N LYS A 166 5.53 17.00 0.81
CA LYS A 166 6.59 17.74 0.13
C LYS A 166 6.27 17.94 -1.34
N GLN A 167 5.87 16.88 -2.05
CA GLN A 167 5.48 16.96 -3.47
C GLN A 167 4.30 17.92 -3.69
N MET A 168 3.28 17.89 -2.82
CA MET A 168 2.17 18.83 -2.89
C MET A 168 2.67 20.28 -2.76
N SER A 169 3.54 20.58 -1.79
CA SER A 169 4.07 21.94 -1.61
C SER A 169 4.93 22.41 -2.80
N GLU A 170 5.67 21.50 -3.44
CA GLU A 170 6.45 21.80 -4.64
C GLU A 170 5.54 22.11 -5.84
N LEU A 171 4.47 21.32 -6.02
CA LEU A 171 3.47 21.56 -7.06
C LEU A 171 2.67 22.85 -6.83
N GLU A 172 2.31 23.14 -5.59
CA GLU A 172 1.66 24.41 -5.21
C GLU A 172 2.57 25.61 -5.50
N ALA A 173 3.87 25.50 -5.22
CA ALA A 173 4.84 26.55 -5.53
C ALA A 173 5.01 26.74 -7.05
N LEU A 174 5.00 25.66 -7.84
CA LEU A 174 5.01 25.76 -9.30
C LEU A 174 3.74 26.42 -9.83
N LEU A 175 2.57 26.02 -9.31
CA LEU A 175 1.28 26.62 -9.67
C LEU A 175 1.26 28.13 -9.40
N ALA A 176 1.73 28.56 -8.22
CA ALA A 176 1.78 29.98 -7.87
C ALA A 176 2.71 30.78 -8.80
N ARG A 177 3.82 30.19 -9.24
CA ARG A 177 4.75 30.82 -10.19
C ARG A 177 4.12 30.97 -11.57
N GLU A 178 3.46 29.94 -12.08
CA GLU A 178 2.80 29.99 -13.39
C GLU A 178 1.62 30.97 -13.40
N LEU A 179 0.86 31.07 -12.30
CA LEU A 179 -0.17 32.11 -12.16
C LEU A 179 0.44 33.51 -12.22
N THR A 180 1.49 33.77 -11.42
CA THR A 180 2.17 35.07 -11.40
C THR A 180 2.75 35.43 -12.77
N ARG A 181 3.35 34.44 -13.45
CA ARG A 181 3.88 34.61 -14.81
C ARG A 181 2.78 34.94 -15.81
N GLY A 182 1.66 34.22 -15.77
CA GLY A 182 0.51 34.48 -16.63
C GLY A 182 -0.06 35.87 -16.42
N GLU A 183 -0.18 36.33 -15.17
CA GLU A 183 -0.61 37.69 -14.85
C GLU A 183 0.35 38.75 -15.41
N GLN A 184 1.67 38.53 -15.30
CA GLN A 184 2.69 39.42 -15.87
C GLN A 184 2.61 39.46 -17.39
N GLU A 185 2.54 38.30 -18.05
CA GLU A 185 2.41 38.21 -19.51
C GLU A 185 1.14 38.92 -19.99
N CYS A 186 0.00 38.74 -19.31
CA CYS A 186 -1.23 39.47 -19.62
C CYS A 186 -1.06 40.99 -19.45
N ALA A 187 -0.48 41.45 -18.34
CA ALA A 187 -0.25 42.87 -18.10
C ALA A 187 0.69 43.51 -19.13
N GLU A 188 1.73 42.79 -19.57
CA GLU A 188 2.63 43.22 -20.63
C GLU A 188 1.90 43.34 -21.98
N GLN A 189 1.06 42.37 -22.33
CA GLN A 189 0.26 42.42 -23.56
C GLN A 189 -0.74 43.58 -23.54
N ASP A 190 -1.41 43.81 -22.41
CA ASP A 190 -2.35 44.92 -22.24
C ASP A 190 -1.63 46.28 -22.34
N ALA A 191 -0.45 46.42 -21.74
CA ALA A 191 0.37 47.62 -21.85
C ALA A 191 0.84 47.88 -23.30
N ASN A 192 1.30 46.84 -24.01
CA ASN A 192 1.70 46.94 -25.41
C ASN A 192 0.53 47.35 -26.31
N LEU A 193 -0.64 46.77 -26.09
CA LEU A 193 -1.85 47.10 -26.82
C LEU A 193 -2.30 48.55 -26.55
N ALA A 194 -2.25 49.00 -25.30
CA ALA A 194 -2.55 50.38 -24.94
C ALA A 194 -1.58 51.37 -25.60
N ALA A 195 -0.28 51.09 -25.59
CA ALA A 195 0.75 51.92 -26.22
C ALA A 195 0.54 52.01 -27.75
N ALA A 196 0.25 50.88 -28.41
CA ALA A 196 -0.05 50.84 -29.84
C ALA A 196 -1.30 51.66 -30.18
N ARG A 197 -2.37 51.56 -29.38
CA ARG A 197 -3.58 52.39 -29.55
C ARG A 197 -3.29 53.87 -29.41
N GLU A 198 -2.48 54.26 -28.43
CA GLU A 198 -2.09 55.66 -28.23
C GLU A 198 -1.25 56.19 -29.39
N GLN A 199 -0.31 55.39 -29.90
CA GLN A 199 0.47 55.75 -31.08
C GLN A 199 -0.41 55.96 -32.31
N VAL A 200 -1.30 55.01 -32.63
CA VAL A 200 -2.22 55.12 -33.78
C VAL A 200 -3.13 56.35 -33.62
N THR A 201 -3.62 56.62 -32.42
CA THR A 201 -4.46 57.81 -32.15
C THR A 201 -3.68 59.10 -32.41
N ARG A 202 -2.41 59.17 -32.01
CA ARG A 202 -1.54 60.32 -32.28
C ARG A 202 -1.28 60.50 -33.78
N GLU A 203 -0.93 59.43 -34.48
CA GLU A 203 -0.68 59.45 -35.93
C GLU A 203 -1.95 59.87 -36.70
N LEU A 204 -3.12 59.33 -36.36
CA LEU A 204 -4.39 59.75 -36.97
C LEU A 204 -4.69 61.24 -36.70
N GLY A 205 -4.40 61.74 -35.50
CA GLY A 205 -4.53 63.15 -35.16
C GLY A 205 -3.56 64.05 -35.94
N GLU A 206 -2.35 63.58 -36.23
CA GLU A 206 -1.39 64.26 -37.12
C GLU A 206 -1.88 64.29 -38.56
N ILE A 207 -2.31 63.15 -39.10
CA ILE A 207 -2.88 63.04 -40.45
C ILE A 207 -4.08 63.96 -40.61
N ALA A 208 -5.00 63.99 -39.64
CA ALA A 208 -6.17 64.86 -39.68
C ALA A 208 -5.77 66.35 -39.72
N ARG A 209 -4.83 66.77 -38.85
CA ARG A 209 -4.29 68.14 -38.84
C ARG A 209 -3.66 68.51 -40.20
N HIS A 210 -2.86 67.63 -40.78
CA HIS A 210 -2.27 67.85 -42.10
C HIS A 210 -3.32 67.94 -43.20
N SER A 211 -4.31 67.05 -43.19
CA SER A 211 -5.43 67.07 -44.14
C SER A 211 -6.20 68.39 -44.08
N THR A 212 -6.55 68.88 -42.88
CA THR A 212 -7.24 70.17 -42.72
C THR A 212 -6.37 71.34 -43.17
N ALA A 213 -5.07 71.33 -42.90
CA ALA A 213 -4.14 72.37 -43.37
C ALA A 213 -4.07 72.42 -44.90
N LEU A 214 -3.96 71.27 -45.56
CA LEU A 214 -3.97 71.16 -47.02
C LEU A 214 -5.31 71.60 -47.62
N GLN A 215 -6.43 71.19 -47.02
CA GLN A 215 -7.77 71.65 -47.42
C GLN A 215 -7.90 73.18 -47.30
N GLY A 216 -7.41 73.76 -46.21
CA GLY A 216 -7.37 75.21 -46.02
C GLY A 216 -6.53 75.94 -47.07
N LEU A 217 -5.39 75.38 -47.47
CA LEU A 217 -4.58 75.89 -48.58
C LEU A 217 -5.35 75.83 -49.91
N THR A 218 -5.96 74.69 -50.22
CA THR A 218 -6.77 74.55 -51.45
C THR A 218 -7.97 75.49 -51.47
N ALA A 219 -8.64 75.75 -50.34
CA ALA A 219 -9.75 76.70 -50.28
C ALA A 219 -9.30 78.15 -50.49
N ARG A 220 -8.11 78.53 -50.00
CA ARG A 220 -7.56 79.90 -50.13
C ARG A 220 -6.99 80.19 -51.51
N PHE A 221 -6.36 79.21 -52.15
CA PHE A 221 -5.65 79.42 -53.42
C PHE A 221 -6.33 78.75 -54.63
N GLY A 222 -7.25 77.81 -54.42
CA GLY A 222 -7.95 77.09 -55.50
C GLY A 222 -9.08 77.89 -56.16
N THR A 223 -9.65 78.89 -55.49
CA THR A 223 -10.71 79.75 -56.08
C THR A 223 -10.17 80.79 -57.07
N LEU A 224 -8.86 80.96 -57.20
CA LEU A 224 -8.26 81.80 -58.26
C LEU A 224 -8.34 81.19 -59.67
N ALA A 225 -8.83 79.96 -59.80
CA ALA A 225 -8.90 79.22 -61.07
C ALA A 225 -10.32 79.12 -61.67
N ALA A 226 -11.31 79.87 -61.18
CA ALA A 226 -12.59 80.05 -61.86
C ALA A 226 -12.56 81.37 -62.67
N PRO A 227 -12.50 81.34 -64.01
CA PRO A 227 -12.62 82.56 -64.81
C PRO A 227 -14.02 83.14 -64.64
N PRO A 228 -14.18 84.48 -64.58
CA PRO A 228 -15.51 85.06 -64.76
C PRO A 228 -15.98 84.73 -66.17
N SER A 229 -17.10 84.02 -66.29
CA SER A 229 -17.92 84.03 -67.49
C SER A 229 -18.34 85.49 -67.71
N ALA A 230 -17.57 86.18 -68.55
CA ALA A 230 -17.89 87.50 -69.05
C ALA A 230 -19.17 87.39 -69.89
N GLN A 231 -20.08 88.32 -69.59
CA GLN A 231 -21.20 88.70 -70.43
C GLN A 231 -20.69 89.11 -71.81
N GLU A 232 -21.33 88.61 -72.86
CA GLU A 232 -21.71 89.35 -74.07
C GLU A 232 -22.90 88.65 -74.75
#